data_AF-W7DXS5-F1
#
_entry.id   AF-W7DXS5-F1
#
_cell.length_a   1.000
_cell.length_b   1.000
_cell.length_c   1.000
_cell.angle_alpha   90.00
_cell.angle_beta   90.00
_cell.angle_gamma   90.00
#
_symmetry.space_group_name_H-M   'P 1'
#
loop_
_entity.id
_entity.type
_entity.pdbx_description
1 polymer ?
#
loop_
_entity_poly.entity_id
_entity_poly.type
_entity_poly.pdbx_seq_one_letter_code
_entity_poly.pdbx_strand_id
1 'polypeptide(L)'
;VQIFYSRAIEAGFEPNVLPLKILPEHVQDAPRFGRPSKQTDKVKEQIIQQVRRDRYGREKSCADVAGALSLQGVNISRTTVWRVLREAGYRKTKPTRKPGLTQEMRSARLK
;
A
#
# COMPACT_ATOMS: atom_id res chain seq x y z
N VAL A 1 30.59 21.98 -6.88
CA VAL A 1 30.10 22.76 -8.05
C VAL A 1 29.66 21.86 -9.22
N GLN A 2 30.20 20.65 -9.38
CA GLN A 2 29.94 19.74 -10.51
C GLN A 2 28.49 19.20 -10.69
N ILE A 3 27.70 19.06 -9.63
CA ILE A 3 26.38 18.39 -9.67
C ILE A 3 25.33 19.21 -10.42
N PHE A 4 25.38 20.54 -10.32
CA PHE A 4 24.42 21.42 -11.00
C PHE A 4 24.62 21.39 -12.52
N TYR A 5 25.88 21.27 -12.95
CA TYR A 5 26.24 21.29 -14.36
C TYR A 5 25.79 20.02 -15.10
N SER A 6 25.93 18.85 -14.47
CA SER A 6 25.46 17.59 -15.07
C SER A 6 23.94 17.53 -15.20
N ARG A 7 23.20 18.03 -14.20
CA ARG A 7 21.73 18.10 -14.25
C ARG A 7 21.23 19.06 -15.33
N ALA A 8 21.90 20.20 -15.48
CA ALA A 8 21.58 21.13 -16.55
C ALA A 8 21.76 20.48 -17.93
N ILE A 9 22.85 19.71 -18.14
CA ILE A 9 23.10 18.98 -19.39
C ILE A 9 22.01 17.91 -19.64
N GLU A 10 21.62 17.16 -18.61
CA GLU A 10 20.51 16.19 -18.70
C GLU A 10 19.18 16.87 -19.09
N ALA A 11 18.98 18.13 -18.67
CA ALA A 11 17.84 18.96 -19.04
C ALA A 11 17.99 19.66 -20.41
N GLY A 12 19.08 19.40 -21.16
CA GLY A 12 19.29 19.95 -22.51
C GLY A 12 20.14 21.22 -22.60
N PHE A 13 20.87 21.58 -21.54
CA PHE A 13 21.78 22.73 -21.57
C PHE A 13 23.03 22.43 -22.41
N GLU A 14 23.25 23.21 -23.47
CA GLU A 14 24.45 23.14 -24.30
C GLU A 14 25.41 24.31 -23.99
N PRO A 15 26.55 24.07 -23.32
CA PRO A 15 27.47 25.13 -22.89
C PRO A 15 28.31 25.73 -24.03
N ASN A 16 28.39 25.04 -25.17
CA ASN A 16 29.27 25.41 -26.29
C ASN A 16 28.56 26.25 -27.36
N VAL A 17 27.27 26.53 -27.19
CA VAL A 17 26.48 27.30 -28.17
C VAL A 17 26.35 28.75 -27.70
N LEU A 18 26.75 29.67 -28.58
CA LEU A 18 26.51 31.11 -28.41
C LEU A 18 25.31 31.54 -29.27
N PRO A 19 24.43 32.42 -28.76
CA PRO A 19 24.41 32.96 -27.41
C PRO A 19 23.99 31.90 -26.36
N LEU A 20 24.59 31.98 -25.18
CA LEU A 20 24.26 31.11 -24.05
C LEU A 20 22.77 31.25 -23.68
N LYS A 21 22.00 30.17 -23.86
CA LYS A 21 20.57 30.11 -23.51
C LYS A 21 20.40 29.40 -22.17
N ILE A 22 20.10 30.16 -21.13
CA ILE A 22 19.78 29.62 -19.80
C ILE A 22 18.27 29.60 -19.65
N LEU A 23 17.67 28.41 -19.74
CA LEU A 23 16.24 28.21 -19.51
C LEU A 23 15.99 27.88 -18.03
N PRO A 24 14.79 28.18 -17.49
CA PRO A 24 14.45 27.83 -16.11
C PRO A 24 14.61 26.33 -15.81
N GLU A 25 14.32 25.49 -16.80
CA GLU A 25 14.41 24.02 -16.71
C GLU A 25 15.83 23.54 -16.36
N HIS A 26 16.88 24.28 -16.74
CA HIS A 26 18.27 23.93 -16.46
C HIS A 26 18.66 24.18 -14.99
N VAL A 27 17.88 25.01 -14.28
CA VAL A 27 18.21 25.50 -12.92
C VAL A 27 17.20 24.99 -11.89
N GLN A 28 15.99 24.60 -12.33
CA GLN A 28 14.95 24.12 -11.44
C GLN A 28 15.38 22.86 -10.65
N ASP A 29 15.08 22.87 -9.36
CA ASP A 29 15.28 21.70 -8.50
C ASP A 29 14.36 20.57 -8.97
N ALA A 30 14.96 19.41 -9.27
CA ALA A 30 14.21 18.21 -9.56
C ALA A 30 13.33 17.82 -8.36
N PRO A 31 12.19 17.12 -8.59
CA PRO A 31 11.35 16.62 -7.51
C PRO A 31 12.17 15.83 -6.51
N ARG A 32 12.13 16.23 -5.24
CA ARG A 32 12.87 15.53 -4.18
C ARG A 32 12.16 14.22 -3.88
N PHE A 33 12.77 13.10 -4.23
CA PHE A 33 12.31 11.79 -3.80
C PHE A 33 12.48 11.70 -2.27
N GLY A 34 11.35 11.74 -1.56
CA GLY A 34 11.32 11.54 -0.12
C GLY A 34 11.68 10.10 0.27
N ARG A 35 11.56 9.78 1.55
CA ARG A 35 11.82 8.42 2.06
C ARG A 35 10.92 7.40 1.34
N PRO A 36 11.48 6.32 0.76
CA PRO A 36 10.67 5.30 0.09
C PRO A 36 9.68 4.68 1.08
N SER A 37 8.43 4.56 0.64
CA SER A 37 7.37 3.98 1.47
C SER A 37 7.52 2.46 1.54
N LYS A 38 7.22 1.90 2.72
CA LYS A 38 7.06 0.44 2.89
C LYS A 38 5.75 -0.08 2.28
N GLN A 39 4.84 0.82 1.88
CA GLN A 39 3.54 0.49 1.28
C GLN A 39 3.67 0.40 -0.23
N THR A 40 4.44 -0.57 -0.73
CA THR A 40 4.42 -0.88 -2.17
C THR A 40 3.06 -1.47 -2.55
N ASP A 41 2.65 -1.32 -3.80
CA ASP A 41 1.33 -1.78 -4.25
C ASP A 41 1.13 -3.28 -4.04
N LYS A 42 2.19 -4.06 -4.28
CA LYS A 42 2.24 -5.51 -3.97
C LYS A 42 1.89 -5.80 -2.50
N VAL A 43 2.43 -5.01 -1.57
CA VAL A 43 2.17 -5.16 -0.14
C VAL A 43 0.72 -4.79 0.19
N LYS A 44 0.17 -3.73 -0.43
CA LYS A 44 -1.24 -3.34 -0.26
C LYS A 44 -2.17 -4.47 -0.69
N GLU A 45 -1.90 -5.09 -1.84
CA GLU A 45 -2.68 -6.23 -2.35
C GLU A 45 -2.60 -7.44 -1.43
N GLN A 46 -1.41 -7.79 -0.93
CA GLN A 46 -1.23 -8.89 0.03
C GLN A 46 -2.05 -8.68 1.31
N ILE A 47 -2.05 -7.45 1.85
CA ILE A 47 -2.86 -7.09 3.03
C ILE A 47 -4.35 -7.32 2.74
N ILE A 48 -4.84 -6.85 1.58
CA ILE A 48 -6.26 -6.97 1.20
C ILE A 48 -6.63 -8.44 0.98
N GLN A 49 -5.78 -9.22 0.31
CA GLN A 49 -5.98 -10.65 0.10
C GLN A 49 -6.07 -11.40 1.43
N GLN A 50 -5.21 -11.09 2.40
CA GLN A 50 -5.22 -11.75 3.71
C GLN A 50 -6.50 -11.49 4.51
N VAL A 51 -7.10 -10.31 4.34
CA VAL A 51 -8.40 -9.95 4.94
C VAL A 51 -9.56 -10.58 4.18
N ARG A 52 -9.46 -10.77 2.86
CA ARG A 52 -10.52 -11.38 2.03
C ARG A 52 -10.52 -12.91 2.07
N ARG A 53 -9.37 -13.55 2.28
CA ARG A 53 -9.19 -15.00 2.17
C ARG A 53 -10.09 -15.80 3.11
N ASP A 54 -10.30 -15.31 4.34
CA ASP A 54 -11.05 -16.04 5.37
C ASP A 54 -12.39 -15.39 5.68
N ARG A 55 -13.41 -16.23 5.95
CA ARG A 55 -14.70 -15.81 6.53
C ARG A 55 -14.52 -14.98 7.81
N TYR A 56 -13.47 -15.28 8.59
CA TYR A 56 -13.10 -14.59 9.82
C TYR A 56 -12.21 -13.36 9.60
N GLY A 57 -11.96 -12.95 8.36
CA GLY A 57 -11.09 -11.80 8.05
C GLY A 57 -11.52 -10.49 8.72
N ARG A 58 -12.83 -10.32 9.00
CA ARG A 58 -13.36 -9.17 9.75
C ARG A 58 -13.14 -9.26 11.26
N GLU A 59 -12.81 -10.44 11.77
CA GLU A 59 -12.49 -10.69 13.19
C GLU A 59 -10.99 -10.54 13.47
N LYS A 60 -10.14 -10.71 12.44
CA LYS A 60 -8.69 -10.55 12.57
C LYS A 60 -8.33 -9.13 12.98
N SER A 61 -7.46 -9.00 13.98
CA SER A 61 -6.88 -7.72 14.33
C SER A 61 -5.82 -7.33 13.30
N CYS A 62 -5.50 -6.04 13.22
CA CYS A 62 -4.39 -5.59 12.38
C CYS A 62 -3.04 -6.16 12.84
N ALA A 63 -2.92 -6.61 14.10
CA ALA A 63 -1.71 -7.25 14.61
C ALA A 63 -1.58 -8.67 14.04
N ASP A 64 -2.69 -9.41 13.96
CA ASP A 64 -2.72 -10.77 13.40
C ASP A 64 -2.38 -10.75 11.91
N VAL A 65 -2.90 -9.76 11.18
CA VAL A 65 -2.57 -9.56 9.76
C VAL A 65 -1.09 -9.24 9.60
N ALA A 66 -0.53 -8.35 10.44
CA ALA A 66 0.89 -8.03 10.41
C ALA A 66 1.77 -9.26 10.75
N GLY A 67 1.38 -10.06 11.74
CA GLY A 67 2.06 -11.30 12.10
C GLY A 67 2.06 -12.32 10.97
N ALA A 68 0.92 -12.51 10.31
CA ALA A 68 0.81 -13.40 9.15
C ALA A 68 1.69 -12.97 7.97
N LEU A 69 1.82 -11.66 7.74
CA LEU A 69 2.69 -11.11 6.70
C LEU A 69 4.17 -11.20 7.08
N SER A 70 4.50 -11.10 8.38
CA SER A 70 5.86 -11.31 8.89
C SER A 70 6.34 -12.75 8.61
N LEU A 71 5.47 -13.75 8.77
CA LEU A 71 5.77 -15.15 8.39
C LEU A 71 6.05 -15.31 6.88
N GLN A 72 5.52 -14.41 6.05
CA GLN A 72 5.78 -14.37 4.61
C GLN A 72 7.01 -13.52 4.25
N GLY A 73 7.76 -13.04 5.25
CA GLY A 73 8.96 -12.22 5.09
C GLY A 73 8.70 -10.70 4.96
N VAL A 74 7.45 -10.26 5.13
CA VAL A 74 7.07 -8.86 4.95
C VAL A 74 6.85 -8.18 6.30
N ASN A 75 7.88 -7.46 6.76
CA ASN A 75 7.89 -6.78 8.06
C ASN A 75 7.16 -5.42 8.01
N ILE A 76 5.90 -5.43 8.46
CA ILE A 76 4.99 -4.28 8.45
C ILE A 76 4.44 -4.04 9.85
N SER A 77 4.31 -2.78 10.27
CA SER A 77 3.68 -2.49 11.56
C SER A 77 2.16 -2.62 11.48
N ARG A 78 1.54 -2.96 12.61
CA ARG A 78 0.08 -2.94 12.78
C ARG A 78 -0.56 -1.63 12.32
N THR A 79 0.09 -0.49 12.56
CA THR A 79 -0.42 0.84 12.22
C THR A 79 -0.41 1.07 10.70
N THR A 80 0.61 0.59 10.00
CA THR A 80 0.64 0.64 8.53
C THR A 80 -0.44 -0.23 7.89
N VAL A 81 -0.71 -1.42 8.44
CA VAL A 81 -1.84 -2.27 7.98
C VAL A 81 -3.16 -1.51 8.13
N TRP A 82 -3.39 -0.87 9.28
CA TRP A 82 -4.61 -0.08 9.50
C TRP A 82 -4.77 1.07 8.51
N ARG A 83 -3.70 1.80 8.20
CA ARG A 83 -3.72 2.90 7.21
C ARG A 83 -4.10 2.39 5.82
N VAL A 84 -3.46 1.31 5.36
CA VAL A 84 -3.75 0.69 4.06
C VAL A 84 -5.20 0.23 3.97
N LEU A 85 -5.71 -0.43 5.03
CA LEU A 85 -7.09 -0.88 5.05
C LEU A 85 -8.09 0.28 5.02
N ARG A 86 -7.79 1.39 5.72
CA ARG A 86 -8.63 2.59 5.71
C ARG A 86 -8.65 3.28 4.34
N GLU A 87 -7.49 3.39 3.70
CA GLU A 87 -7.34 3.90 2.33
C GLU A 87 -8.11 3.04 1.32
N ALA A 88 -8.09 1.72 1.51
CA ALA A 88 -8.87 0.76 0.72
C ALA A 88 -10.38 0.71 1.09
N GLY A 89 -10.85 1.60 1.99
CA GLY A 89 -12.28 1.74 2.32
C GLY A 89 -12.81 0.76 3.38
N TYR A 90 -11.95 -0.06 4.00
CA TYR A 90 -12.39 -0.99 5.05
C TYR A 90 -12.73 -0.26 6.35
N ARG A 91 -13.85 -0.66 6.96
CA ARG A 91 -14.29 -0.19 8.28
C ARG A 91 -14.42 -1.38 9.23
N LYS A 92 -14.15 -1.13 10.51
CA LYS A 92 -14.42 -2.12 11.55
C LYS A 92 -15.94 -2.31 11.62
N THR A 93 -16.40 -3.50 11.26
CA THR A 93 -17.82 -3.87 11.26
C THR A 93 -18.04 -5.03 12.21
N LYS A 94 -19.24 -5.11 12.79
CA LYS A 94 -19.59 -6.27 13.63
C LYS A 94 -19.50 -7.54 12.78
N PRO A 95 -18.94 -8.65 13.30
CA PRO A 95 -18.91 -9.91 12.57
C PRO A 95 -20.33 -10.32 12.18
N THR A 96 -20.52 -10.61 10.89
CA THR A 96 -21.83 -11.06 10.39
C THR A 96 -21.88 -12.58 10.50
N ARG A 97 -22.67 -13.09 11.44
CA ARG A 97 -22.92 -14.53 11.57
C ARG A 97 -24.22 -14.87 10.88
N LYS A 98 -24.16 -15.76 9.88
CA LYS A 98 -25.37 -16.40 9.37
C LYS A 98 -25.96 -17.22 10.52
N PRO A 99 -27.25 -17.04 10.87
CA PRO A 99 -27.88 -17.85 11.90
C PRO A 99 -27.76 -19.34 11.51
N GLY A 100 -27.45 -20.18 12.50
CA GLY A 100 -27.42 -21.62 12.31
C GLY A 100 -28.83 -22.17 12.05
N LEU A 101 -28.92 -23.38 11.50
CA LEU A 101 -30.23 -24.06 11.41
C LEU A 101 -30.76 -24.36 12.81
N THR A 102 -32.04 -24.03 13.03
CA THR A 102 -32.80 -24.47 14.20
C THR A 102 -32.95 -25.99 14.19
N GLN A 103 -33.27 -26.57 15.35
CA GLN A 103 -33.43 -28.01 15.49
C GLN A 103 -34.53 -28.56 14.56
N GLU A 104 -35.60 -27.81 14.36
CA GLU A 104 -36.69 -28.10 13.42
C GLU A 104 -36.21 -28.12 11.96
N MET A 105 -35.39 -27.15 11.55
CA MET A 105 -34.84 -27.13 10.20
C MET A 105 -33.87 -28.29 9.95
N ARG A 106 -33.19 -28.79 11.00
CA ARG A 106 -32.30 -29.96 10.90
C ARG A 106 -33.11 -31.25 10.76
N SER A 107 -34.17 -31.42 11.55
CA SER A 107 -35.03 -32.61 11.47
C SER A 107 -35.80 -32.68 10.16
N ALA A 108 -36.26 -31.55 9.62
CA ALA A 108 -36.90 -31.48 8.31
C ALA A 108 -35.98 -31.85 7.13
N ARG A 109 -34.66 -31.72 7.30
CA ARG A 109 -33.64 -32.11 6.30
C ARG A 109 -33.22 -33.57 6.35
N LEU A 110 -33.48 -34.23 7.48
CA LEU A 110 -33.10 -35.63 7.74
C LEU A 110 -34.28 -36.60 7.52
N LYS A 111 -35.44 -36.07 7.13
CA LYS A 111 -36.55 -36.83 6.55
C LYS A 111 -36.38 -36.90 5.04
#